data_AF-A0A9X0W579-F1
#
_entry.id   AF-A0A9X0W579-F1
#
_cell.length_a   1.000
_cell.length_b   1.000
_cell.length_c   1.000
_cell.angle_alpha   90.00
_cell.angle_beta   90.00
_cell.angle_gamma   90.00
#
_symmetry.space_group_name_H-M   'P 1'
#
loop_
_entity.id
_entity.type
_entity.pdbx_description
1 polymer ?
#
loop_
_entity_poly.entity_id
_entity_poly.type
_entity_poly.pdbx_seq_one_letter_code
_entity_poly.pdbx_strand_id
1 'polypeptide(L)' 'MDRTQIPLSAEQHQRLGEEAQRRGVSFASLLHSLIDDPLDQQEQSPAVDPLTALIGIGEGTGKAIGRHHNRHLYER' A
#
# COMPACT_ATOMS: atom_id res chain seq x y z
N MET A 1 -5.60 17.33 22.10
CA MET A 1 -6.61 16.79 21.18
C MET A 1 -7.53 17.93 20.81
N ASP A 2 -7.52 18.35 19.55
CA ASP A 2 -8.39 19.40 19.06
C ASP A 2 -9.69 18.78 18.53
N ARG A 3 -10.82 19.40 18.88
CA ARG A 3 -12.13 18.95 18.42
C ARG A 3 -12.48 19.66 17.11
N THR A 4 -12.46 18.91 16.01
CA THR A 4 -12.87 19.41 14.69
C THR A 4 -14.28 18.93 14.36
N GLN A 5 -15.14 19.84 13.89
CA GLN A 5 -16.46 19.49 13.37
C GLN A 5 -16.38 19.41 11.84
N ILE A 6 -16.71 18.25 11.28
CA ILE A 6 -16.68 18.01 9.83
C ILE A 6 -18.12 17.79 9.36
N PRO A 7 -18.65 18.63 8.46
CA PRO A 7 -19.98 18.41 7.90
C PRO A 7 -19.95 17.18 6.97
N LEU A 8 -20.92 16.29 7.14
CA LEU A 8 -21.13 15.12 6.29
C LEU A 8 -22.52 15.19 5.65
N SER A 9 -22.65 14.71 4.43
CA SER A 9 -23.97 14.43 3.87
C SER A 9 -24.66 13.30 4.65
N ALA A 10 -25.99 13.24 4.59
CA ALA A 10 -26.75 12.18 5.24
C ALA A 10 -26.31 10.78 4.76
N GLU A 11 -26.03 10.65 3.46
CA GLU A 11 -25.54 9.40 2.86
C GLU A 11 -24.16 9.00 3.38
N GLN A 12 -23.23 9.96 3.49
CA GLN A 12 -21.89 9.71 4.04
C GLN A 12 -21.96 9.28 5.50
N HIS A 13 -22.77 9.98 6.30
CA HIS A 13 -22.96 9.65 7.71
C HIS A 13 -23.54 8.24 7.88
N GLN A 14 -24.55 7.88 7.07
CA GLN A 14 -25.15 6.54 7.10
C GLN A 14 -24.13 5.46 6.75
N ARG A 15 -23.42 5.60 5.62
CA ARG A 15 -22.44 4.60 5.16
C ARG A 15 -21.32 4.39 6.18
N LEU A 16 -20.81 5.47 6.77
CA LEU A 16 -19.78 5.39 7.82
C LEU A 16 -20.32 4.75 9.09
N GLY A 17 -21.58 5.01 9.46
CA GLY A 17 -22.24 4.37 10.60
C GLY A 17 -22.38 2.86 10.41
N GLU A 18 -22.84 2.42 9.24
CA GLU A 18 -22.94 1.01 8.88
C GLU A 18 -21.56 0.34 8.89
N GLU A 19 -20.52 1.01 8.39
CA GLU A 19 -19.15 0.50 8.42
C GLU A 19 -18.59 0.37 9.84
N ALA A 20 -18.80 1.37 10.70
CA ALA A 20 -18.38 1.33 12.08
C ALA A 20 -19.05 0.18 12.84
N GLN A 21 -20.35 -0.02 12.60
CA GLN A 21 -21.11 -1.14 13.16
C GLN A 21 -20.59 -2.49 12.65
N ARG A 22 -20.35 -2.63 11.34
CA ARG A 22 -19.79 -3.87 10.74
C ARG A 22 -18.43 -4.23 11.34
N ARG A 23 -17.59 -3.24 11.64
CA ARG A 23 -16.26 -3.42 12.25
C ARG A 23 -16.30 -3.52 13.79
N GLY A 24 -17.44 -3.26 14.42
CA GLY A 24 -17.58 -3.27 15.88
C GLY A 24 -16.80 -2.14 16.58
N VAL A 25 -16.56 -1.02 15.90
CA VAL A 25 -15.79 0.12 16.42
C VAL A 25 -16.66 1.37 16.51
N SER A 26 -16.20 2.37 17.26
CA SER A 26 -16.88 3.66 17.32
C SER A 26 -16.72 4.43 16.00
N PHE A 27 -17.67 5.32 15.71
CA PHE A 27 -17.61 6.20 14.53
C PHE A 27 -16.33 7.05 14.52
N ALA A 28 -15.93 7.58 15.68
CA ALA A 28 -14.70 8.36 15.81
C ALA A 28 -13.46 7.49 15.53
N SER A 29 -13.41 6.26 16.07
CA SER A 29 -12.32 5.32 15.83
C SER A 29 -12.20 4.96 14.35
N LEU A 30 -13.34 4.74 13.66
CA LEU A 30 -13.34 4.52 12.23
C LEU A 30 -12.77 5.73 11.49
N LEU A 31 -13.24 6.95 11.82
CA LEU A 31 -12.78 8.17 11.17
C LEU A 31 -11.27 8.39 11.36
N HIS A 32 -10.74 8.16 12.57
CA HIS A 32 -9.30 8.21 12.81
C HIS A 32 -8.55 7.19 11.98
N SER A 33 -8.98 5.93 11.95
CA SER A 33 -8.32 4.90 11.13
C SER A 33 -8.28 5.24 9.64
N LEU A 34 -9.35 5.87 9.11
CA LEU A 34 -9.40 6.29 7.71
C LEU A 34 -8.52 7.50 7.40
N ILE A 35 -8.17 8.29 8.41
CA ILE A 35 -7.27 9.44 8.27
C ILE A 35 -5.82 8.99 8.44
N ASP A 36 -5.55 8.12 9.41
CA ASP A 36 -4.19 7.68 9.75
C ASP A 36 -3.65 6.70 8.71
N ASP A 37 -4.46 5.77 8.20
CA ASP A 37 -4.02 4.72 7.25
C ASP A 37 -3.45 5.29 5.94
N PRO A 38 -4.06 6.31 5.29
CA PRO A 38 -3.45 6.97 4.14
C PRO A 38 -2.23 7.83 4.50
N LEU A 39 -2.22 8.47 5.68
CA LEU A 39 -1.11 9.34 6.10
C LEU A 39 0.14 8.51 6.42
N ASP A 40 -0.02 7.36 7.08
CA ASP A 40 1.06 6.40 7.34
C ASP A 40 1.66 5.86 6.03
N GLN A 41 0.82 5.64 5.00
CA GLN A 41 1.27 5.21 3.67
C GLN A 41 2.02 6.32 2.91
N GLN A 42 1.71 7.60 3.17
CA GLN A 42 2.42 8.73 2.57
C GLN A 42 3.73 9.08 3.29
N GLU A 43 3.80 8.88 4.61
CA GLU A 43 5.02 9.09 5.41
C GLU A 43 6.05 7.97 5.24
N GLN A 44 5.61 6.78 4.83
CA GLN A 44 6.49 5.72 4.34
C GLN A 44 7.10 6.14 2.99
N SER A 45 8.25 6.82 3.04
CA SER A 45 9.23 6.83 1.94
C SER A 45 9.28 5.44 1.31
N PRO A 46 9.34 5.30 -0.03
CA PRO A 46 9.11 4.03 -0.70
C PRO A 46 9.93 2.96 -0.02
N ALA A 47 9.22 2.06 0.68
CA ALA A 47 9.83 0.95 1.39
C ALA A 47 10.74 0.26 0.38
N VAL A 48 12.01 0.09 0.73
CA VAL A 48 12.99 -0.65 -0.08
C VAL A 48 12.27 -1.89 -0.60
N ASP A 49 12.11 -1.98 -1.93
CA ASP A 49 11.30 -3.02 -2.57
C ASP A 49 11.74 -4.37 -1.96
N PRO A 50 10.82 -5.16 -1.35
CA PRO A 50 11.19 -6.42 -0.71
C PRO A 50 11.88 -7.39 -1.68
N LEU A 51 11.69 -7.20 -3.00
CA LEU A 51 12.38 -7.95 -4.06
C LEU A 51 13.83 -7.48 -4.29
N THR A 52 14.23 -6.33 -3.74
CA THR A 52 15.64 -5.86 -3.75
C THR A 52 16.56 -6.88 -3.08
N ALA A 53 16.09 -7.58 -2.05
CA ALA A 53 16.84 -8.64 -1.38
C ALA A 53 17.09 -9.87 -2.29
N LEU A 54 16.36 -9.99 -3.40
CA LEU A 54 16.53 -11.08 -4.37
C LEU A 54 17.58 -10.76 -5.44
N ILE A 55 18.04 -9.51 -5.52
CA ILE A 55 19.08 -9.09 -6.47
C ILE A 55 20.42 -9.70 -6.02
N GLY A 56 21.04 -10.50 -6.90
CA GLY A 56 22.35 -11.11 -6.67
C GLY A 56 22.33 -12.54 -6.12
N ILE A 57 21.16 -13.19 -5.99
CA ILE A 57 21.06 -14.60 -5.54
C ILE A 57 21.58 -15.59 -6.60
N GLY A 58 21.54 -15.23 -7.89
CA GLY A 58 22.04 -16.08 -8.96
C GLY A 58 23.55 -16.00 -9.14
N GLU A 59 24.23 -17.13 -9.19
CA GLU A 59 25.62 -17.20 -9.63
C GLU A 59 25.69 -17.20 -11.17
N GLY A 60 26.53 -16.32 -11.72
CA GLY A 60 26.73 -16.19 -13.14
C GLY A 60 27.88 -15.26 -13.46
N THR A 61 28.29 -15.21 -14.73
CA THR A 61 29.47 -14.44 -15.17
C THR A 61 29.30 -12.91 -15.09
N GLY A 62 28.14 -12.41 -14.64
CA GLY A 62 27.82 -10.97 -14.60
C GLY A 62 27.64 -10.33 -15.97
N LYS A 63 27.74 -11.10 -17.07
CA LYS A 63 27.51 -10.59 -18.42
C LYS A 63 26.06 -10.13 -18.54
N ALA A 64 25.85 -8.95 -19.13
CA ALA A 64 24.51 -8.37 -19.32
C ALA A 64 23.71 -9.12 -20.41
N ILE A 65 23.23 -10.31 -20.07
CA ILE A 65 22.51 -11.23 -20.96
C ILE A 65 21.06 -10.76 -21.21
N GLY A 66 20.48 -9.95 -20.31
CA GLY A 66 19.07 -9.53 -20.37
C GLY A 66 18.67 -8.83 -21.68
N ARG A 67 19.60 -8.13 -22.34
CA ARG A 67 19.34 -7.48 -23.63
C ARG A 67 19.25 -8.46 -24.82
N HIS A 68 19.74 -9.68 -24.66
CA HIS A 68 19.77 -10.71 -25.70
C HIS A 68 19.06 -12.00 -25.26
N HIS A 69 18.09 -11.89 -24.34
CA HIS A 69 17.43 -13.05 -23.73
C HIS A 69 16.84 -14.01 -24.77
N ASN A 70 16.29 -13.51 -25.87
CA ASN A 70 15.71 -14.37 -26.92
C ASN A 70 16.73 -15.30 -27.57
N ARG A 71 17.91 -14.78 -27.89
CA ARG A 71 19.02 -15.58 -28.43
C ARG A 71 19.46 -16.66 -27.45
N HIS A 72 19.55 -16.33 -26.17
CA HIS A 72 20.01 -17.27 -25.15
C HIS A 72 18.96 -18.31 -24.74
N LEU A 73 17.66 -18.01 -24.90
CA LEU A 73 16.58 -18.89 -24.49
C LEU A 73 15.98 -19.72 -25.64
N TYR A 74 16.08 -19.26 -26.88
CA TYR A 74 15.34 -19.85 -28.01
C TYR A 74 16.19 -20.21 -29.23
N GLU A 75 17.42 -19.73 -29.34
CA GLU A 75 18.31 -20.09 -30.45
C GLU A 75 19.29 -21.17 -29.96
N ARG A 76 19.14 -22.40 -30.49
CA ARG A 76 20.04 -23.54 -30.26
C ARG A 76 21.22 -23.50 -31.23
#